data_AF-A0A944ZVM1-F1
#
_entry.id   AF-A0A944ZVM1-F1
#
_cell.length_a   1.000
_cell.length_b   1.000
_cell.length_c   1.000
_cell.angle_alpha   90.00
_cell.angle_beta   90.00
_cell.angle_gamma   90.00
#
_symmetry.space_group_name_H-M   'P 1'
#
loop_
_entity.id
_entity.type
_entity.pdbx_description
1 polymer ?
#
loop_
_entity_poly.entity_id
_entity_poly.type
_entity_poly.pdbx_seq_one_letter_code
_entity_poly.pdbx_strand_id
1 'polypeptide(L)' 'MKIWVDADACPRPVKEILFRVADRTEITVTLVTNQGLRIPSSAFIH' A
#
# COMPACT_ATOMS: atom_id res chain seq x y z
N MET A 1 6.39 3.67 -12.40
CA MET A 1 5.39 4.62 -11.85
C MET A 1 5.34 4.41 -10.34
N LYS A 2 5.18 5.47 -9.53
CA LYS A 2 5.14 5.38 -8.07
C LYS A 2 3.87 6.05 -7.55
N ILE A 3 3.14 5.37 -6.66
CA ILE A 3 1.87 5.85 -6.10
C ILE A 3 2.07 6.09 -4.61
N TRP A 4 1.52 7.19 -4.12
CA TRP A 4 1.47 7.53 -2.70
C TRP A 4 0.04 7.45 -2.23
N VAL A 5 -0.18 6.82 -1.09
CA VAL A 5 -1.51 6.57 -0.53
C VAL A 5 -1.53 7.05 0.92
N ASP A 6 -2.50 7.89 1.25
CA ASP A 6 -2.84 8.17 2.65
C ASP A 6 -3.57 6.94 3.23
N ALA A 7 -2.88 6.21 4.11
CA ALA A 7 -3.39 5.01 4.74
C ALA A 7 -4.29 5.29 5.95
N ASP A 8 -4.29 6.51 6.48
CA ASP A 8 -5.19 6.96 7.55
C ASP A 8 -6.59 7.23 6.97
N ALA A 9 -6.65 7.76 5.74
CA ALA A 9 -7.90 7.99 5.02
C ALA A 9 -8.44 6.75 4.27
N CYS A 10 -7.60 5.74 4.01
CA CYS A 10 -8.01 4.56 3.25
C CYS A 10 -8.64 3.45 4.12
N PRO A 11 -9.85 2.96 3.75
CA PRO A 11 -10.43 1.77 4.35
C PRO A 11 -9.52 0.54 4.19
N ARG A 12 -9.58 -0.38 5.15
CA ARG A 12 -8.79 -1.63 5.12
C ARG A 12 -8.92 -2.44 3.82
N PRO A 13 -10.13 -2.65 3.25
CA PRO A 13 -10.26 -3.41 2.01
C PRO A 13 -9.53 -2.78 0.82
N VAL A 14 -9.45 -1.44 0.77
CA VAL A 14 -8.72 -0.72 -0.28
C VAL A 14 -7.23 -1.00 -0.18
N LYS A 15 -6.68 -0.97 1.05
CA LYS A 15 -5.27 -1.33 1.31
C LYS A 15 -4.96 -2.76 0.87
N GLU A 16 -5.85 -3.72 1.15
CA GLU A 16 -5.69 -5.12 0.72
C GLU A 16 -5.74 -5.30 -0.80
N ILE A 17 -6.51 -4.47 -1.51
CA ILE A 17 -6.48 -4.44 -2.99
C ILE A 17 -5.15 -3.86 -3.47
N LEU A 18 -4.73 -2.73 -2.91
CA LEU A 18 -3.47 -2.07 -3.29
C LEU A 18 -2.27 -3.00 -3.11
N PHE A 19 -2.19 -3.74 -2.02
CA PHE A 19 -1.14 -4.74 -1.79
C PHE A 19 -1.10 -5.79 -2.90
N ARG A 20 -2.25 -6.36 -3.28
CA ARG A 20 -2.33 -7.36 -4.35
C ARG A 20 -2.00 -6.79 -5.72
N VAL A 21 -2.42 -5.57 -6.00
CA VAL A 21 -2.19 -4.93 -7.30
C VAL A 21 -0.72 -4.52 -7.44
N ALA A 22 -0.10 -3.96 -6.40
CA ALA A 22 1.30 -3.55 -6.41
C ALA A 22 2.23 -4.69 -6.85
N ASP A 23 2.06 -5.89 -6.30
CA ASP A 23 2.85 -7.06 -6.68
C ASP A 23 2.55 -7.53 -8.11
N ARG A 24 1.27 -7.52 -8.53
CA ARG A 24 0.87 -8.00 -9.86
C ARG A 24 1.30 -7.07 -10.99
N THR A 25 1.40 -5.77 -10.70
CA THR A 25 1.74 -4.75 -11.70
C THR A 25 3.15 -4.21 -11.54
N GLU A 26 3.89 -4.68 -10.53
CA GLU A 26 5.24 -4.18 -10.16
C GLU A 26 5.27 -2.66 -9.96
N ILE A 27 4.18 -2.11 -9.41
CA ILE A 27 4.06 -0.68 -9.13
C ILE A 27 4.37 -0.46 -7.66
N THR A 28 5.38 0.37 -7.40
CA THR A 28 5.70 0.80 -6.05
C THR A 28 4.56 1.65 -5.47
N VAL A 29 3.96 1.17 -4.39
CA VAL A 29 2.97 1.88 -3.58
C VAL A 29 3.60 2.21 -2.23
N THR A 30 3.62 3.48 -1.88
CA THR A 30 4.07 3.96 -0.57
C THR A 30 2.87 4.43 0.24
N LEU A 31 2.62 3.82 1.39
CA LEU A 31 1.54 4.14 2.30
C LEU A 31 2.06 5.07 3.39
N VAL A 32 1.50 6.27 3.46
CA VAL A 32 1.80 7.25 4.50
C VAL A 32 0.72 7.19 5.55
N THR A 33 1.10 7.04 6.81
CA THR A 33 0.19 6.94 7.95
C THR A 33 0.84 7.54 9.19
N ASN A 34 0.03 8.07 10.09
CA ASN A 34 0.44 8.51 11.41
C ASN A 34 0.19 7.43 12.47
N GLN A 35 -0.23 6.24 12.05
CA GLN A 35 -0.61 5.12 12.92
C GLN A 35 0.26 3.89 12.63
N GLY A 36 0.24 2.91 13.53
CA GLY A 36 0.89 1.64 13.29
C GLY A 36 0.20 0.87 12.16
N LEU A 37 0.86 0.76 11.00
CA LEU A 37 0.37 0.02 9.85
C LEU A 37 1.22 -1.22 9.61
N ARG A 38 0.56 -2.38 9.59
CA ARG A 38 1.19 -3.63 9.16
C ARG A 38 0.99 -3.81 7.67
N ILE A 39 2.09 -3.83 6.92
CA ILE A 39 2.13 -4.13 5.49
C ILE A 39 2.66 -5.54 5.24
N PRO A 40 2.27 -6.21 4.14
CA PRO A 40 2.83 -7.50 3.77
C PRO A 40 4.30 -7.36 3.34
N SER A 41 5.03 -8.48 3.39
CA SER A 41 6.37 -8.56 2.81
C SER A 41 6.26 -8.52 1.29
N SER A 42 6.55 -7.36 0.70
CA SER A 42 6.54 -7.13 -0.74
C SER A 42 7.67 -6.18 -1.11
N ALA A 43 8.28 -6.37 -2.29
CA ALA A 43 9.29 -5.45 -2.82
C ALA A 43 8.67 -4.13 -3.31
N PHE A 44 7.34 -4.07 -3.46
CA PHE A 44 6.61 -2.96 -4.05
C PHE A 44 5.72 -2.21 -3.05
N ILE A 45 5.63 -2.65 -1.80
CA ILE A 45 4.86 -1.97 -0.73
C ILE A 45 5.82 -1.39 0.30
N HIS A 46 5.68 -0.09 0.57
CA HIS A 46 6.49 0.65 1.55
C HIS A 46 5.61 1.48 2.48
#